data_AF-A0A523I3N0-F1
#
_entry.id   AF-A0A523I3N0-F1
#
_cell.length_a   1.000
_cell.length_b   1.000
_cell.length_c   1.000
_cell.angle_alpha   90.00
_cell.angle_beta   90.00
_cell.angle_gamma   90.00
#
_symmetry.space_group_name_H-M   'P 1'
#
loop_
_entity.id
_entity.type
_entity.pdbx_description
1 polymer ?
#
loop_
_entity_poly.entity_id
_entity_poly.type
_entity_poly.pdbx_seq_one_letter_code
_entity_poly.pdbx_strand_id
1 'polypeptide(L)'
;MQSKEQGGFPVRFQTVKIENPSGSNIIIGEVHNLKTVQEIHQQLLQVRPGIQFGLTYIEASRPNVVKYSGTDEALVHLARINACKIGASSVFILFLDNDFPIHAMEAIKGVPNVSEIYCATPNPVEVIVNQSEKGRSLMGLVDDYSSVGEKTAAVEKIY
;
A
#
# COMPACT_ATOMS: atom_id res chain seq x y z
N MET A 1 41.76 -24.25 -12.96
CA MET A 1 41.30 -23.41 -11.83
C MET A 1 39.87 -23.00 -12.16
N GLN A 2 38.89 -23.77 -11.68
CA GLN A 2 37.48 -23.52 -11.95
C GLN A 2 37.05 -22.23 -11.26
N SER A 3 36.54 -21.28 -12.04
CA SER A 3 35.90 -20.07 -11.56
C SER A 3 34.71 -20.47 -10.69
N LYS A 4 34.75 -20.12 -9.40
CA LYS A 4 33.58 -20.16 -8.52
C LYS A 4 32.50 -19.29 -9.16
N GLU A 5 31.45 -19.91 -9.69
CA GLU A 5 30.18 -19.21 -9.89
C GLU A 5 29.80 -18.61 -8.54
N GLN A 6 29.76 -17.28 -8.47
CA GLN A 6 29.26 -16.57 -7.32
C GLN A 6 27.75 -16.85 -7.27
N GLY A 7 27.36 -17.83 -6.46
CA GLY A 7 25.95 -18.18 -6.24
C GLY A 7 25.18 -16.98 -5.70
N GLY A 8 24.40 -16.33 -6.56
CA GLY A 8 23.45 -15.32 -6.14
C GLY A 8 22.39 -15.95 -5.23
N PHE A 9 22.01 -15.25 -4.16
CA PHE A 9 20.92 -15.71 -3.29
C PHE A 9 19.63 -15.79 -4.11
N PRO A 10 18.89 -16.92 -4.06
CA PRO A 10 17.65 -17.06 -4.81
C PRO A 10 16.59 -16.09 -4.27
N VAL A 11 16.12 -15.18 -5.13
CA VAL A 11 14.97 -14.30 -4.84
C VAL A 11 13.69 -14.97 -5.33
N ARG A 12 12.67 -15.04 -4.48
CA ARG A 12 11.34 -15.56 -4.84
C ARG A 12 10.36 -14.42 -5.03
N PHE A 13 9.53 -14.51 -6.06
CA PHE A 13 8.45 -13.56 -6.31
C PHE A 13 7.12 -14.18 -5.92
N GLN A 14 6.25 -13.39 -5.32
CA GLN A 14 4.90 -13.79 -4.95
C GLN A 14 3.93 -12.64 -5.23
N THR A 15 2.75 -13.00 -5.72
CA THR A 15 1.61 -12.09 -5.78
C THR A 15 0.75 -12.26 -4.53
N VAL A 16 0.43 -11.14 -3.88
CA VAL A 16 -0.42 -11.09 -2.67
C VAL A 16 -1.67 -10.30 -3.00
N LYS A 17 -2.83 -10.97 -3.01
CA LYS A 17 -4.13 -10.31 -3.19
C LYS A 17 -4.50 -9.52 -1.95
N ILE A 18 -4.90 -8.26 -2.14
CA ILE A 18 -5.42 -7.41 -1.07
C ILE A 18 -6.88 -7.79 -0.81
N GLU A 19 -7.21 -8.07 0.45
CA GLU A 19 -8.58 -8.25 0.90
C GLU A 19 -9.25 -6.89 1.06
N ASN A 20 -10.36 -6.72 0.34
CA ASN A 20 -11.20 -5.52 0.40
C ASN A 20 -12.67 -5.89 0.13
N PRO A 21 -13.35 -6.58 1.06
CA PRO A 21 -14.69 -7.11 0.82
C PRO A 21 -15.75 -6.01 0.63
N SER A 22 -15.55 -4.85 1.24
CA SER A 22 -16.48 -3.72 1.20
C SER A 22 -16.26 -2.80 -0.01
N GLY A 23 -15.19 -3.00 -0.80
CA GLY A 23 -14.85 -2.11 -1.91
C GLY A 23 -14.42 -0.71 -1.44
N SER A 24 -13.82 -0.61 -0.26
CA SER A 24 -13.26 0.62 0.29
C SER A 24 -12.15 1.17 -0.61
N ASN A 25 -11.89 2.47 -0.54
CA ASN A 25 -10.73 3.03 -1.23
C ASN A 25 -9.43 2.57 -0.54
N ILE A 26 -8.46 2.11 -1.32
CA ILE A 26 -7.16 1.62 -0.86
C ILE A 26 -6.08 2.61 -1.30
N ILE A 27 -5.22 3.02 -0.37
CA ILE A 27 -3.99 3.76 -0.65
C ILE A 27 -2.81 2.94 -0.14
N ILE A 28 -1.85 2.63 -1.02
CA ILE A 28 -0.62 1.92 -0.68
C ILE A 28 0.57 2.79 -1.08
N GLY A 29 1.56 2.87 -0.20
CA GLY A 29 2.78 3.61 -0.47
C GLY A 29 3.94 3.21 0.43
N GLU A 30 5.01 3.98 0.34
CA GLU A 30 6.22 3.81 1.14
C GLU A 30 6.45 4.99 2.08
N VAL A 31 6.91 4.68 3.30
CA VAL A 31 7.33 5.67 4.29
C VAL A 31 8.58 5.20 5.03
N HIS A 32 9.36 6.15 5.52
CA HIS A 32 10.58 5.90 6.28
C HIS A 32 10.58 6.56 7.66
N ASN A 33 9.57 6.28 8.50
CA ASN A 33 9.61 6.59 9.94
C ASN A 33 8.43 5.96 10.68
N LEU A 34 8.63 5.58 11.94
CA LEU A 34 7.52 5.17 12.82
C LEU A 34 6.53 6.32 13.08
N LYS A 35 7.05 7.55 13.27
CA LYS A 35 6.22 8.74 13.56
C LYS A 35 5.23 9.05 12.44
N THR A 36 5.52 8.61 11.21
CA THR A 36 4.70 8.87 10.04
C THR A 36 3.31 8.26 10.12
N VAL A 37 3.10 7.15 10.85
CA VAL A 37 1.72 6.64 11.08
C VAL A 37 0.88 7.65 11.85
N GLN A 38 1.46 8.25 12.89
CA GLN A 38 0.78 9.26 13.70
C GLN A 38 0.59 10.54 12.90
N GLU A 39 1.59 10.96 12.13
CA GLU A 39 1.51 12.16 11.28
C GLU A 39 0.45 12.01 10.19
N ILE A 40 0.42 10.88 9.47
CA ILE A 40 -0.64 10.58 8.50
C ILE A 40 -2.00 10.59 9.19
N HIS A 41 -2.15 9.93 10.34
CA HIS A 41 -3.42 9.96 11.08
C HIS A 41 -3.86 11.40 11.38
N GLN A 42 -2.96 12.22 11.93
CA GLN A 42 -3.30 13.60 12.29
C GLN A 42 -3.68 14.44 11.06
N GLN A 43 -2.97 14.28 9.93
CA GLN A 43 -3.32 14.96 8.69
C GLN A 43 -4.70 14.52 8.17
N LEU A 44 -5.01 13.23 8.23
CA LEU A 44 -6.32 12.71 7.81
C LEU A 44 -7.46 13.28 8.65
N LEU A 45 -7.28 13.43 9.96
CA LEU A 45 -8.28 14.06 10.83
C LEU A 45 -8.61 15.51 10.42
N GLN A 46 -7.69 16.21 9.73
CA GLN A 46 -7.92 17.57 9.22
C GLN A 46 -8.65 17.60 7.88
N VAL A 47 -8.71 16.48 7.15
CA VAL A 47 -9.34 16.42 5.82
C VAL A 47 -10.84 16.73 5.94
N ARG A 48 -11.54 16.09 6.88
CA ARG A 48 -12.93 16.41 7.20
C ARG A 48 -13.39 15.80 8.54
N PRO A 49 -14.43 16.37 9.17
CA PRO A 49 -15.06 15.77 10.34
C PRO A 49 -15.62 14.38 10.04
N GLY A 50 -15.32 13.40 10.92
CA GLY A 50 -15.88 12.06 10.82
C GLY A 50 -15.29 11.18 9.71
N ILE A 51 -14.11 11.51 9.17
CA ILE A 51 -13.39 10.64 8.24
C ILE A 51 -13.19 9.24 8.84
N GLN A 52 -13.48 8.20 8.06
CA GLN A 52 -13.35 6.80 8.48
C GLN A 52 -12.20 6.15 7.72
N PHE A 53 -11.15 5.77 8.45
CA PHE A 53 -10.00 5.10 7.85
C PHE A 53 -9.34 4.12 8.81
N GLY A 54 -8.64 3.16 8.22
CA GLY A 54 -7.70 2.28 8.89
C GLY A 54 -6.34 2.35 8.20
N LEU A 55 -5.29 2.60 8.97
CA LEU A 55 -3.93 2.80 8.49
C LEU A 55 -2.99 1.83 9.19
N THR A 56 -2.04 1.28 8.44
CA THR A 56 -0.93 0.50 8.99
C THR A 56 0.39 0.81 8.34
N TYR A 57 1.47 0.50 9.05
CA TYR A 57 2.84 0.62 8.60
C TYR A 57 3.65 -0.54 9.14
N ILE A 58 4.48 -1.13 8.28
CA ILE A 58 5.35 -2.24 8.65
C ILE A 58 6.73 -1.67 8.97
N GLU A 59 7.06 -1.61 10.25
CA GLU A 59 8.30 -1.00 10.72
C GLU A 59 9.53 -1.78 10.22
N ALA A 60 10.44 -1.06 9.56
CA ALA A 60 11.76 -1.56 9.15
C ALA A 60 12.75 -1.61 10.32
N SER A 61 12.36 -2.20 11.44
CA SER A 61 13.22 -2.38 12.62
C SER A 61 13.07 -3.80 13.13
N ARG A 62 14.13 -4.41 13.69
CA ARG A 62 13.99 -5.72 14.34
C ARG A 62 13.54 -5.48 15.78
N PRO A 63 12.37 -6.00 16.22
CA PRO A 63 11.41 -6.85 15.50
C PRO A 63 10.46 -6.07 14.57
N ASN A 64 10.20 -6.62 13.37
CA ASN A 64 9.34 -5.98 12.36
C ASN A 64 7.87 -6.04 12.84
N VAL A 65 7.44 -5.02 13.58
CA VAL A 65 6.09 -4.96 14.16
C VAL A 65 5.19 -4.11 13.27
N VAL A 66 3.99 -4.64 12.97
CA VAL A 66 2.94 -3.85 12.30
C VAL A 66 2.39 -2.82 13.26
N LYS A 67 2.54 -1.56 12.90
CA LYS A 67 1.98 -0.40 13.58
C LYS A 67 0.68 -0.02 12.91
N TYR A 68 -0.26 0.52 13.66
CA TYR A 68 -1.59 0.81 13.15
C TYR A 68 -2.20 2.02 13.83
N SER A 69 -3.14 2.65 13.13
CA SER A 69 -3.93 3.76 13.62
C SER A 69 -5.17 3.92 12.73
N GLY A 70 -6.19 4.62 13.19
CA GLY A 70 -7.40 4.84 12.40
C GLY A 70 -8.53 5.38 13.25
N THR A 71 -9.62 5.68 12.58
CA THR A 71 -10.88 6.15 13.18
C THR A 71 -11.99 5.11 13.10
N ASP A 72 -11.77 4.03 12.33
CA ASP A 72 -12.69 2.90 12.22
C ASP A 72 -11.95 1.57 12.50
N GLU A 73 -12.38 0.85 13.52
CA GLU A 73 -11.72 -0.38 13.98
C GLU A 73 -11.80 -1.52 12.95
N ALA A 74 -12.86 -1.59 12.14
CA ALA A 74 -12.99 -2.62 11.11
C ALA A 74 -11.99 -2.37 9.98
N LEU A 75 -11.84 -1.11 9.56
CA LEU A 75 -10.82 -0.72 8.58
C LEU A 75 -9.40 -0.90 9.12
N VAL A 76 -9.16 -0.58 10.39
CA VAL A 76 -7.86 -0.83 11.04
C VAL A 76 -7.53 -2.32 11.03
N HIS A 77 -8.50 -3.17 11.37
CA HIS A 77 -8.32 -4.61 11.34
C HIS A 77 -8.00 -5.12 9.93
N LEU A 78 -8.73 -4.64 8.92
CA LEU A 78 -8.52 -4.96 7.51
C LEU A 78 -7.12 -4.54 7.03
N ALA A 79 -6.68 -3.34 7.38
CA ALA A 79 -5.34 -2.83 7.09
C ALA A 79 -4.27 -3.74 7.70
N ARG A 80 -4.45 -4.18 8.95
CA ARG A 80 -3.49 -5.05 9.65
C ARG A 80 -3.36 -6.43 9.03
N ILE A 81 -4.48 -7.05 8.64
CA ILE A 81 -4.44 -8.35 7.97
C ILE A 81 -3.66 -8.26 6.66
N ASN A 82 -3.96 -7.25 5.85
CA ASN A 82 -3.30 -7.04 4.56
C ASN A 82 -1.80 -6.72 4.73
N ALA A 83 -1.44 -5.85 5.68
CA ALA A 83 -0.05 -5.56 6.00
C ALA A 83 0.73 -6.82 6.40
N CYS A 84 0.16 -7.66 7.28
CA CYS A 84 0.79 -8.93 7.66
C CYS A 84 0.98 -9.87 6.45
N LYS A 85 0.05 -9.90 5.50
CA LYS A 85 0.14 -10.72 4.29
C LYS A 85 1.22 -10.24 3.33
N ILE A 86 1.32 -8.93 3.14
CA ILE A 86 2.37 -8.31 2.33
C ILE A 86 3.72 -8.59 2.99
N GLY A 87 3.87 -8.26 4.27
CA GLY A 87 5.06 -8.54 5.08
C GLY A 87 6.33 -7.82 4.61
N ALA A 88 6.20 -6.79 3.78
CA ALA A 88 7.31 -5.95 3.30
C ALA A 88 7.48 -4.73 4.21
N SER A 89 8.71 -4.48 4.65
CA SER A 89 9.01 -3.31 5.49
C SER A 89 8.86 -2.00 4.73
N SER A 90 8.66 -0.89 5.44
CA SER A 90 8.51 0.47 4.88
C SER A 90 7.23 0.71 4.09
N VAL A 91 6.37 -0.31 3.95
CA VAL A 91 5.08 -0.18 3.28
C VAL A 91 4.02 0.29 4.27
N PHE A 92 3.20 1.24 3.85
CA PHE A 92 1.93 1.54 4.50
C PHE A 92 0.76 1.14 3.62
N ILE A 93 -0.33 0.72 4.27
CA ILE A 93 -1.63 0.50 3.63
C ILE A 93 -2.70 1.23 4.43
N LEU A 94 -3.53 1.97 3.70
CA LEU A 94 -4.65 2.73 4.21
C LEU A 94 -5.93 2.31 3.49
N PHE A 95 -6.96 2.01 4.27
CA PHE A 95 -8.33 1.86 3.79
C PHE A 95 -9.14 3.09 4.20
N LEU A 96 -9.93 3.60 3.27
CA LEU A 96 -10.74 4.81 3.42
C LEU A 96 -12.17 4.53 2.97
N ASP A 97 -13.12 4.76 3.88
CA ASP A 97 -14.55 4.64 3.57
C ASP A 97 -15.23 6.00 3.52
N ASN A 98 -16.32 6.04 2.76
CA ASN A 98 -17.22 7.19 2.64
C ASN A 98 -16.51 8.48 2.20
N ASP A 99 -15.35 8.38 1.53
CA ASP A 99 -14.54 9.49 1.05
C ASP A 99 -13.80 9.11 -0.24
N PHE A 100 -13.35 10.11 -0.98
CA PHE A 100 -12.58 9.92 -2.20
C PHE A 100 -11.08 9.98 -1.92
N PRO A 101 -10.26 9.14 -2.59
CA PRO A 101 -8.82 9.11 -2.36
C PRO A 101 -8.15 10.47 -2.56
N ILE A 102 -8.66 11.29 -3.50
CA ILE A 102 -8.08 12.59 -3.82
C ILE A 102 -7.98 13.52 -2.60
N HIS A 103 -8.96 13.49 -1.69
CA HIS A 103 -8.94 14.32 -0.48
C HIS A 103 -7.88 13.84 0.53
N ALA A 104 -7.71 12.53 0.66
CA ALA A 104 -6.71 11.94 1.54
C ALA A 104 -5.29 12.05 0.96
N MET A 105 -5.14 11.92 -0.36
CA MET A 105 -3.85 11.92 -1.04
C MET A 105 -3.08 13.23 -0.87
N GLU A 106 -3.75 14.37 -0.95
CA GLU A 106 -3.09 15.67 -0.75
C GLU A 106 -2.53 15.79 0.66
N ALA A 107 -3.31 15.40 1.67
CA ALA A 107 -2.90 15.36 3.07
C ALA A 107 -1.72 14.40 3.30
N ILE A 108 -1.76 13.20 2.72
CA ILE A 108 -0.71 12.19 2.85
C ILE A 108 0.61 12.66 2.19
N LYS A 109 0.54 13.24 0.99
CA LYS A 109 1.73 13.77 0.29
C LYS A 109 2.42 14.90 1.05
N GLY A 110 1.68 15.64 1.87
CA GLY A 110 2.22 16.68 2.73
C GLY A 110 2.98 16.15 3.97
N VAL A 111 2.87 14.87 4.30
CA VAL A 111 3.52 14.28 5.47
C VAL A 111 5.02 14.05 5.21
N PRO A 112 5.91 14.59 6.05
CA PRO A 112 7.33 14.28 5.97
C PRO A 112 7.57 12.76 6.09
N ASN A 113 8.51 12.24 5.30
CA ASN A 113 8.89 10.83 5.22
C ASN A 113 7.92 9.89 4.50
N VAL A 114 6.80 10.37 3.94
CA VAL A 114 6.12 9.64 2.85
C VAL A 114 6.97 9.79 1.60
N SER A 115 7.46 8.68 1.08
CA SER A 115 8.39 8.67 -0.06
C SER A 115 7.68 8.50 -1.39
N GLU A 116 6.69 7.60 -1.44
CA GLU A 116 5.99 7.26 -2.68
C GLU A 116 4.56 6.80 -2.38
N ILE A 117 3.64 7.05 -3.31
CA ILE A 117 2.29 6.49 -3.30
C ILE A 117 2.14 5.65 -4.58
N TYR A 118 1.97 4.34 -4.42
CA TYR A 118 1.90 3.43 -5.56
C TYR A 118 0.50 3.37 -6.18
N CYS A 119 -0.55 3.38 -5.35
CA CYS A 119 -1.93 3.39 -5.84
C CYS A 119 -2.87 4.11 -4.87
N ALA A 120 -4.01 4.54 -5.42
CA ALA A 120 -5.13 5.14 -4.70
C ALA A 120 -6.42 4.78 -5.45
N THR A 121 -7.03 3.64 -5.10
CA THR A 121 -8.03 2.96 -5.95
C THR A 121 -9.06 2.19 -5.12
N PRO A 122 -10.34 2.10 -5.54
CA PRO A 122 -11.30 1.16 -4.97
C PRO A 122 -11.24 -0.23 -5.65
N ASN A 123 -10.44 -0.40 -6.71
CA ASN A 123 -10.40 -1.62 -7.49
C ASN A 123 -9.76 -2.78 -6.71
N PRO A 124 -9.94 -4.04 -7.19
CA PRO A 124 -9.14 -5.15 -6.72
C PRO A 124 -7.64 -4.91 -6.99
N VAL A 125 -6.81 -5.01 -5.95
CA VAL A 125 -5.36 -4.82 -6.03
C VAL A 125 -4.62 -6.11 -5.69
N GLU A 126 -3.59 -6.41 -6.47
CA GLU A 126 -2.58 -7.41 -6.13
C GLU A 126 -1.21 -6.75 -5.95
N VAL A 127 -0.51 -7.09 -4.88
CA VAL A 127 0.84 -6.59 -4.60
C VAL A 127 1.87 -7.64 -5.00
N ILE A 128 2.84 -7.24 -5.81
CA ILE A 128 3.97 -8.08 -6.20
C ILE A 128 5.07 -7.87 -5.17
N VAL A 129 5.39 -8.92 -4.41
CA VAL A 129 6.47 -8.90 -3.42
C VAL A 129 7.61 -9.81 -3.86
N ASN A 130 8.83 -9.41 -3.54
CA ASN A 130 9.97 -10.31 -3.57
C ASN A 130 10.30 -10.82 -2.15
N GLN A 131 11.05 -11.90 -2.05
CA GLN A 131 11.55 -12.45 -0.81
C GLN A 131 13.00 -12.87 -0.99
N SER A 132 13.87 -12.35 -0.13
CA SER A 132 15.26 -12.80 0.07
C SER A 132 15.45 -13.40 1.46
N GLU A 133 16.67 -13.79 1.83
CA GLU A 133 16.99 -14.21 3.20
C GLU A 133 16.76 -13.11 4.25
N LYS A 134 16.84 -11.83 3.86
CA LYS A 134 16.68 -10.70 4.78
C LYS A 134 15.22 -10.36 5.09
N GLY A 135 14.32 -10.59 4.13
CA GLY A 135 12.93 -10.15 4.22
C GLY A 135 12.29 -9.93 2.84
N ARG A 136 11.15 -9.22 2.85
CA ARG A 136 10.36 -8.88 1.66
C ARG A 136 10.47 -7.40 1.32
N SER A 137 10.39 -7.09 0.03
CA SER A 137 10.09 -5.74 -0.45
C SER A 137 8.90 -5.76 -1.38
N LEU A 138 8.19 -4.63 -1.45
CA LEU A 138 7.21 -4.38 -2.49
C LEU A 138 7.97 -4.07 -3.79
N MET A 139 7.57 -4.69 -4.91
CA MET A 139 8.18 -4.44 -6.21
C MET A 139 7.22 -3.79 -7.21
N GLY A 140 5.92 -3.93 -7.00
CA GLY A 140 4.90 -3.30 -7.81
C GLY A 140 3.51 -3.75 -7.41
N LEU A 141 2.52 -3.28 -8.17
CA LEU A 141 1.13 -3.62 -7.97
C LEU A 141 0.41 -3.81 -9.31
N VAL A 142 -0.66 -4.60 -9.25
CA VAL A 142 -1.64 -4.77 -10.32
C VAL A 142 -2.92 -4.14 -9.77
N ASP A 143 -3.27 -2.98 -10.33
CA ASP A 143 -4.51 -2.25 -10.04
C ASP A 143 -5.50 -2.59 -11.17
N ASP A 144 -6.41 -3.51 -10.87
CA ASP A 144 -7.43 -4.01 -11.80
C ASP A 144 -6.89 -4.84 -12.99
N TYR A 145 -7.79 -5.19 -13.91
CA TYR A 145 -7.50 -6.00 -15.09
C TYR A 145 -6.71 -5.24 -16.16
N SER A 146 -5.95 -6.00 -16.96
CA SER A 146 -5.31 -5.46 -18.16
C SER A 146 -6.33 -4.91 -19.15
N SER A 147 -5.98 -3.84 -19.85
CA SER A 147 -6.83 -3.30 -20.91
C SER A 147 -7.05 -4.33 -22.02
N VAL A 148 -8.26 -4.36 -22.58
CA VAL A 148 -8.65 -5.29 -23.66
C VAL A 148 -8.25 -4.78 -25.06
N GLY A 149 -7.29 -3.84 -25.13
CA GLY A 149 -6.93 -3.12 -26.35
C GLY A 149 -7.90 -1.98 -26.69
N GLU A 150 -7.61 -1.27 -27.79
CA GLU A 150 -8.44 -0.16 -28.27
C GLU A 150 -9.73 -0.69 -28.91
N LYS A 151 -10.90 -0.29 -28.37
CA LYS A 151 -12.18 -0.53 -29.04
C LYS A 151 -12.31 0.40 -30.24
N THR A 152 -12.32 -0.15 -31.46
CA THR A 152 -12.26 0.60 -32.73
C THR A 152 -13.57 1.31 -33.13
N ALA A 153 -14.44 1.65 -32.19
CA ALA A 153 -15.60 2.51 -32.45
C ALA A 153 -15.83 3.39 -31.22
N ALA A 154 -15.63 4.69 -31.38
CA ALA A 154 -15.65 5.73 -30.35
C ALA A 154 -14.54 5.57 -29.30
N VAL A 155 -13.29 5.83 -29.71
CA VAL A 155 -12.25 6.21 -28.76
C VAL A 155 -12.66 7.56 -28.19
N GLU A 156 -13.05 7.58 -26.91
CA GLU A 156 -13.27 8.83 -26.20
C GLU A 156 -11.90 9.50 -26.07
N LYS A 157 -11.62 10.46 -26.96
CA LYS A 157 -10.39 11.21 -26.92
C LYS A 157 -10.39 12.00 -25.61
N ILE A 158 -9.59 11.56 -24.66
CA ILE A 158 -9.26 12.38 -23.49
C ILE A 158 -8.34 13.48 -24.02
N TYR A 159 -8.82 14.72 -23.89
CA TYR A 159 -8.40 15.96 -24.54
C TYR A 159 -6.91 16.08 -24.89
#